data_AF-A0A8T0DJ38-F1
#
_entry.id   AF-A0A8T0DJ38-F1
#
_cell.length_a   1.000
_cell.length_b   1.000
_cell.length_c   1.000
_cell.angle_alpha   90.00
_cell.angle_beta   90.00
_cell.angle_gamma   90.00
#
_symmetry.space_group_name_H-M   'P 1'
#
loop_
_entity.id
_entity.type
_entity.pdbx_description
1 polymer ?
#
loop_
_entity_poly.entity_id
_entity_poly.type
_entity_poly.pdbx_seq_one_letter_code
_entity_poly.pdbx_strand_id
1 'polypeptide(L)'
;MRELGLAYQRKRSAPRFYVTQLAVGLTGCRSDQPVSSSGSVIGVVPTGVSDSKMDSDIGGHYNQLVSSSSVDVGYILLETNFRLYAYTDSPLRTALLSLFSKIRARFPNLVVADITRDSVREALVRGITADQIISYLTTNAHPDMLRETPILPPTIVDQIHLWELERDRFVFQEGCLYEQFSKSTDFEVVRDYAKNIGVLLWENPERRLMVVSKSGHEDVRKFWKQKRPP
;
A
#
# COMPACT_ATOMS: atom_id res chain seq x y z
N MET A 1 28.12 -0.44 -4.34
CA MET A 1 27.68 0.39 -5.49
C MET A 1 27.80 -0.33 -6.83
N ARG A 2 28.94 -0.94 -7.16
CA ARG A 2 29.08 -1.69 -8.43
C ARG A 2 28.22 -2.95 -8.52
N GLU A 3 28.16 -3.74 -7.44
CA GLU A 3 27.42 -5.01 -7.40
C GLU A 3 25.90 -4.82 -7.49
N LEU A 4 25.42 -3.66 -7.04
CA LEU A 4 24.02 -3.25 -7.13
C LEU A 4 23.70 -2.58 -8.48
N GLY A 5 24.66 -2.51 -9.40
CA GLY A 5 24.50 -1.84 -10.70
C GLY A 5 24.46 -0.31 -10.64
N LEU A 6 24.51 0.32 -9.46
CA LEU A 6 24.39 1.77 -9.29
C LEU A 6 25.52 2.55 -9.97
N ALA A 7 26.73 2.00 -9.98
CA ALA A 7 27.88 2.56 -10.68
C ALA A 7 28.59 1.50 -11.51
N TYR A 8 28.90 1.83 -12.76
CA TYR A 8 29.68 0.99 -13.66
C TYR A 8 31.18 1.31 -13.53
N GLN A 9 31.99 0.27 -13.36
CA GLN A 9 33.44 0.37 -13.31
C GLN A 9 34.03 -0.81 -14.10
N ARG A 10 34.85 -0.52 -15.12
CA ARG A 10 35.40 -1.55 -16.02
C ARG A 10 36.34 -2.54 -15.32
N LYS A 11 37.13 -2.08 -14.34
CA LYS A 11 38.05 -2.90 -13.51
C LYS A 11 37.95 -2.45 -12.05
N ARG A 12 38.12 -3.36 -11.07
CA ARG A 12 37.98 -3.04 -9.62
C ARG A 12 38.91 -1.91 -9.16
N SER A 13 40.10 -1.80 -9.74
CA SER A 13 41.11 -0.77 -9.43
C SER A 13 41.05 0.48 -10.32
N ALA A 14 40.04 0.60 -11.20
CA ALA A 14 39.99 1.76 -12.10
C ALA A 14 39.66 3.04 -11.30
N PRO A 15 40.39 4.15 -11.50
CA PRO A 15 40.18 5.38 -10.72
C PRO A 15 38.90 6.14 -11.11
N ARG A 16 38.20 5.71 -12.16
CA ARG A 16 36.99 6.34 -12.68
C ARG A 16 35.84 5.34 -12.64
N PHE A 17 34.66 5.83 -12.28
CA PHE A 17 33.39 5.11 -12.34
C PHE A 17 32.34 5.97 -13.04
N TYR A 18 31.35 5.32 -13.63
CA TYR A 18 30.24 5.97 -14.31
C TYR A 18 28.96 5.69 -13.53
N VAL A 19 28.20 6.73 -13.22
CA VAL A 19 26.90 6.60 -12.54
C VAL A 19 25.88 6.06 -13.55
N THR A 20 25.04 5.12 -13.13
CA THR A 20 23.99 4.54 -13.99
C THR A 20 22.65 5.23 -13.75
N GLN A 21 21.68 5.01 -14.65
CA GLN A 21 20.33 5.56 -14.51
C GLN A 21 19.62 5.08 -13.23
N LEU A 22 19.97 3.91 -12.69
CA LEU A 22 19.43 3.41 -11.41
C LEU A 22 19.81 4.34 -10.24
N ALA A 23 21.03 4.84 -10.22
CA ALA A 23 21.50 5.76 -9.20
C ALA A 23 20.87 7.16 -9.35
N VAL A 24 20.59 7.59 -10.58
CA VAL A 24 19.87 8.84 -10.86
C VAL A 24 18.42 8.75 -10.41
N GLY A 25 17.75 7.62 -10.69
CA GLY A 25 16.37 7.37 -10.25
C GLY A 25 16.22 7.36 -8.72
N LEU A 26 17.22 6.89 -7.98
CA LEU A 26 17.25 6.96 -6.51
C LEU A 26 17.31 8.39 -5.95
N THR A 27 17.92 9.32 -6.68
CA THR A 27 18.02 10.74 -6.27
C THR A 27 16.80 11.58 -6.68
N GLY A 28 15.97 11.07 -7.59
CA GLY A 28 14.69 11.68 -7.95
C GLY A 28 13.60 11.30 -6.96
N CYS A 29 13.20 12.24 -6.11
CA CYS A 29 12.05 12.06 -5.22
C CYS A 29 10.79 11.66 -6.02
N ARG A 30 10.04 10.70 -5.45
CA ARG A 30 8.76 10.14 -5.91
C ARG A 30 7.83 11.23 -6.47
N SER A 31 7.25 10.98 -7.64
CA SER A 31 6.08 11.71 -8.11
C SER A 31 4.90 11.41 -7.17
N ASP A 32 4.67 12.30 -6.21
CA ASP A 32 3.38 12.41 -5.54
C ASP A 32 2.29 12.60 -6.60
N GLN A 33 1.22 11.81 -6.49
CA GLN A 33 0.00 12.06 -7.23
C GLN A 33 -0.55 13.45 -6.88
N PRO A 34 -0.96 14.29 -7.85
CA PRO A 34 -1.59 15.56 -7.54
C PRO A 34 -3.00 15.33 -7.01
N VAL A 35 -3.15 15.40 -5.69
CA VAL A 35 -4.44 15.66 -5.05
C VAL A 35 -4.90 17.07 -5.39
N SER A 36 -6.12 17.18 -5.91
CA SER A 36 -6.77 18.44 -6.25
C SER A 36 -7.10 19.23 -4.99
N SER A 37 -6.53 20.43 -4.82
CA SER A 37 -7.07 21.43 -3.89
C SER A 37 -6.69 22.85 -4.33
N SER A 38 -7.74 23.63 -4.57
CA SER A 38 -7.83 25.05 -4.89
C SER A 38 -7.06 25.98 -3.92
N GLY A 39 -6.53 27.11 -4.43
CA GLY A 39 -6.41 28.34 -3.62
C GLY A 39 -5.14 29.19 -3.76
N SER A 40 -5.24 30.26 -4.57
CA SER A 40 -4.76 31.64 -4.38
C SER A 40 -3.27 32.02 -4.18
N VAL A 41 -2.90 32.98 -5.04
CA VAL A 41 -1.79 33.93 -5.17
C VAL A 41 -1.21 34.65 -3.93
N ILE A 42 0.06 35.10 -4.07
CA ILE A 42 0.77 36.37 -3.70
C ILE A 42 2.25 35.99 -3.43
N GLY A 43 3.34 36.55 -3.97
CA GLY A 43 3.65 37.84 -4.60
C GLY A 43 4.80 38.51 -3.82
N VAL A 44 6.08 38.33 -4.22
CA VAL A 44 7.21 39.17 -3.74
C VAL A 44 8.30 39.28 -4.83
N VAL A 45 8.61 40.53 -5.19
CA VAL A 45 9.70 41.01 -6.06
C VAL A 45 10.88 41.45 -5.17
N PRO A 46 12.15 41.33 -5.62
CA PRO A 46 12.95 42.56 -5.77
C PRO A 46 13.85 42.58 -7.03
N THR A 47 13.59 43.62 -7.84
CA THR A 47 14.45 44.50 -8.65
C THR A 47 15.98 44.31 -8.73
N GLY A 48 16.51 44.45 -9.95
CA GLY A 48 17.88 44.88 -10.28
C GLY A 48 18.07 45.09 -11.80
N VAL A 49 18.29 46.33 -12.24
CA VAL A 49 18.29 46.86 -13.63
C VAL A 49 19.67 46.80 -14.30
N SER A 50 19.75 46.51 -15.61
CA SER A 50 20.55 47.24 -16.63
C SER A 50 20.23 46.77 -18.07
N ASP A 51 19.99 47.75 -18.94
CA ASP A 51 19.56 47.68 -20.36
C ASP A 51 20.67 47.26 -21.36
N SER A 52 20.32 46.54 -22.43
CA SER A 52 20.46 46.98 -23.85
C SER A 52 19.94 45.93 -24.87
N LYS A 53 19.25 46.45 -25.91
CA LYS A 53 18.52 45.77 -27.01
C LYS A 53 19.39 44.83 -27.88
N MET A 54 18.87 43.67 -28.32
CA MET A 54 18.27 43.42 -29.66
C MET A 54 18.16 41.90 -29.95
N ASP A 55 16.92 41.45 -30.13
CA ASP A 55 16.39 40.48 -31.11
C ASP A 55 17.18 39.20 -31.49
N SER A 56 16.68 38.03 -31.08
CA SER A 56 16.35 36.88 -31.94
C SER A 56 16.08 35.64 -31.11
N ASP A 57 14.95 34.99 -31.39
CA ASP A 57 14.51 33.70 -30.90
C ASP A 57 15.64 32.66 -30.90
N ILE A 58 15.98 32.11 -29.71
CA ILE A 58 16.52 30.75 -29.46
C ILE A 58 16.72 30.67 -27.94
N GLY A 59 15.93 29.87 -27.23
CA GLY A 59 16.18 29.63 -25.80
C GLY A 59 14.99 29.16 -24.97
N GLY A 60 14.19 28.22 -25.47
CA GLY A 60 13.03 27.68 -24.76
C GLY A 60 12.74 26.23 -25.09
N HIS A 61 13.69 25.32 -24.85
CA HIS A 61 13.43 23.88 -24.86
C HIS A 61 14.42 23.14 -23.95
N TYR A 62 14.29 23.33 -22.63
CA TYR A 62 15.00 22.52 -21.63
C TYR A 62 14.06 21.58 -20.87
N ASN A 63 12.91 21.22 -21.43
CA ASN A 63 11.89 20.45 -20.71
C ASN A 63 11.26 19.31 -21.52
N GLN A 64 11.99 18.71 -22.46
CA GLN A 64 11.46 17.51 -23.10
C GLN A 64 12.51 16.57 -23.69
N LEU A 65 13.43 16.07 -22.87
CA LEU A 65 14.14 14.82 -23.15
C LEU A 65 14.42 14.06 -21.85
N VAL A 66 13.38 13.81 -21.06
CA VAL A 66 13.34 12.58 -20.27
C VAL A 66 12.64 11.56 -21.15
N SER A 67 13.37 11.04 -22.13
CA SER A 67 13.05 9.74 -22.68
C SER A 67 13.27 8.76 -21.52
N SER A 68 12.22 8.45 -20.78
CA SER A 68 12.19 7.25 -19.96
C SER A 68 12.66 6.13 -20.88
N SER A 69 13.71 5.44 -20.44
CA SER A 69 14.33 4.35 -21.18
C SER A 69 13.26 3.43 -21.77
N SER A 70 13.53 2.82 -22.92
CA SER A 70 12.73 1.79 -23.61
C SER A 70 12.35 0.56 -22.75
N VAL A 71 12.59 0.60 -21.44
CA VAL A 71 12.30 -0.37 -20.41
C VAL A 71 10.98 -0.04 -19.65
N ASP A 72 10.51 1.21 -19.69
CA ASP A 72 9.30 1.69 -18.98
C ASP A 72 8.05 1.76 -19.86
N VAL A 73 8.05 1.08 -21.01
CA VAL A 73 6.78 0.78 -21.67
C VAL A 73 6.10 -0.27 -20.80
N GLY A 74 5.02 0.13 -20.12
CA GLY A 74 4.24 -0.82 -19.36
C GLY A 74 3.72 -1.93 -20.29
N TYR A 75 3.63 -3.14 -19.74
CA TYR A 75 3.51 -4.37 -20.52
C TYR A 75 2.32 -5.21 -20.08
N ILE A 76 1.57 -4.76 -19.09
CA ILE A 76 0.44 -5.48 -18.50
C ILE A 76 -0.86 -4.96 -19.10
N LEU A 77 -1.68 -5.87 -19.60
CA LEU A 77 -3.07 -5.64 -20.00
C LEU A 77 -3.96 -6.47 -19.10
N LEU A 78 -4.98 -5.85 -18.50
CA LEU A 78 -5.89 -6.49 -17.56
C LEU A 78 -7.33 -6.36 -18.04
N GLU A 79 -8.01 -7.51 -18.21
CA GLU A 79 -9.43 -7.56 -18.60
C GLU A 79 -10.35 -7.63 -17.38
N THR A 80 -11.62 -7.24 -17.57
CA THR A 80 -12.69 -7.27 -16.54
C THR A 80 -13.02 -8.66 -16.00
N ASN A 81 -12.57 -9.72 -16.67
CA ASN A 81 -12.73 -11.12 -16.28
C ASN A 81 -11.55 -11.67 -15.47
N PHE A 82 -10.70 -10.79 -14.92
CA PHE A 82 -9.49 -11.12 -14.15
C PHE A 82 -8.36 -11.80 -14.93
N ARG A 83 -8.42 -11.78 -16.26
CA ARG A 83 -7.32 -12.25 -17.12
C ARG A 83 -6.29 -11.15 -17.30
N LEU A 84 -5.04 -11.52 -17.09
CA LEU A 84 -3.87 -10.68 -17.24
C LEU A 84 -3.05 -11.18 -18.42
N TYR A 85 -2.73 -10.28 -19.33
CA TYR A 85 -1.82 -10.49 -20.45
C TYR A 85 -0.60 -9.62 -20.25
N ALA A 86 0.58 -10.23 -20.18
CA ALA A 86 1.83 -9.51 -19.99
C ALA A 86 2.75 -9.72 -21.20
N TYR A 87 3.04 -8.64 -21.91
CA TYR A 87 3.96 -8.62 -23.05
C TYR A 87 5.41 -8.53 -22.58
N THR A 88 5.94 -9.65 -22.10
CA THR A 88 7.31 -9.71 -21.62
C THR A 88 7.95 -11.06 -21.87
N ASP A 89 9.23 -11.04 -22.20
CA ASP A 89 10.15 -12.17 -22.26
C ASP A 89 10.97 -12.33 -20.96
N SER A 90 10.94 -11.31 -20.10
CA SER A 90 11.73 -11.27 -18.87
C SER A 90 11.22 -12.29 -17.85
N PRO A 91 12.06 -13.28 -17.46
CA PRO A 91 11.70 -14.24 -16.42
C PRO A 91 11.43 -13.56 -15.08
N LEU A 92 12.09 -12.43 -14.80
CA LEU A 92 11.89 -11.65 -13.59
C LEU A 92 10.48 -11.08 -13.51
N ARG A 93 10.02 -10.40 -14.57
CA ARG A 93 8.65 -9.85 -14.64
C ARG A 93 7.61 -10.96 -14.52
N THR A 94 7.87 -12.09 -15.16
CA THR A 94 7.03 -13.29 -15.06
C THR A 94 6.98 -13.85 -13.63
N ALA A 95 8.11 -13.89 -12.92
CA ALA A 95 8.17 -14.34 -11.54
C ALA A 95 7.41 -13.38 -10.60
N LEU A 96 7.51 -12.06 -10.80
CA LEU A 96 6.74 -11.07 -10.04
C LEU A 96 5.23 -11.26 -10.21
N LEU A 97 4.76 -11.45 -11.45
CA LEU A 97 3.35 -11.75 -11.72
C LEU A 97 2.89 -13.03 -11.00
N SER A 98 3.74 -14.05 -10.94
CA SER A 98 3.41 -15.32 -10.25
C SER A 98 3.23 -15.20 -8.74
N LEU A 99 3.61 -14.06 -8.13
CA LEU A 99 3.43 -13.85 -6.70
C LEU A 99 1.95 -13.70 -6.32
N PHE A 100 1.13 -13.09 -7.19
CA PHE A 100 -0.27 -12.77 -6.92
C PHE A 100 -1.25 -13.25 -8.02
N SER A 101 -0.75 -13.81 -9.12
CA SER A 101 -1.55 -14.38 -10.20
C SER A 101 -1.12 -15.81 -10.53
N LYS A 102 -2.04 -16.59 -11.10
CA LYS A 102 -1.78 -17.95 -11.55
C LYS A 102 -1.47 -17.94 -13.05
N ILE A 103 -0.24 -18.26 -13.42
CA ILE A 103 0.16 -18.34 -14.82
C ILE A 103 -0.51 -19.54 -15.48
N ARG A 104 -1.29 -19.29 -16.54
CA ARG A 104 -1.94 -20.34 -17.33
C ARG A 104 -1.04 -20.87 -18.43
N ALA A 105 -0.40 -19.95 -19.15
CA ALA A 105 0.38 -20.24 -20.33
C ALA A 105 1.50 -19.21 -20.47
N ARG A 106 2.63 -19.67 -21.01
CA ARG A 106 3.75 -18.81 -21.39
C ARG A 106 4.04 -19.06 -22.87
N PHE A 107 3.96 -18.00 -23.64
CA PHE A 107 4.36 -17.94 -25.05
C PHE A 107 5.61 -17.07 -25.18
N PRO A 108 6.31 -17.13 -26.33
CA PRO A 108 7.35 -16.16 -26.62
C PRO A 108 6.78 -14.73 -26.57
N ASN A 109 7.33 -13.88 -25.70
CA ASN A 109 6.95 -12.48 -25.48
C ASN A 109 5.52 -12.24 -24.95
N LEU A 110 4.79 -13.28 -24.52
CA LEU A 110 3.45 -13.14 -23.94
C LEU A 110 3.23 -14.15 -22.81
N VAL A 111 2.81 -13.64 -21.66
CA VAL A 111 2.39 -14.45 -20.52
C VAL A 111 0.91 -14.22 -20.28
N VAL A 112 0.14 -15.30 -20.16
CA VAL A 112 -1.28 -15.26 -19.80
C VAL A 112 -1.43 -15.80 -18.39
N ALA A 113 -2.03 -15.00 -17.51
CA ALA A 113 -2.27 -15.35 -16.12
C ALA A 113 -3.68 -14.97 -15.69
N ASP A 114 -4.19 -15.64 -14.68
CA ASP A 114 -5.48 -15.33 -14.05
C ASP A 114 -5.23 -14.80 -12.64
N ILE A 115 -5.88 -13.69 -12.28
CA ILE A 115 -5.93 -13.23 -10.90
C ILE A 115 -7.12 -13.92 -10.22
N THR A 116 -6.83 -14.77 -9.24
CA THR A 116 -7.85 -15.55 -8.53
C THR A 116 -7.80 -15.24 -7.04
N ARG A 117 -8.90 -15.49 -6.35
CA ARG A 117 -8.97 -15.38 -4.89
C ARG A 117 -7.84 -16.14 -4.19
N ASP A 118 -7.58 -17.37 -4.62
CA ASP A 118 -6.53 -18.20 -4.01
C ASP A 118 -5.13 -17.62 -4.25
N SER A 119 -4.83 -17.15 -5.46
CA SER A 119 -3.51 -16.56 -5.77
C SER A 119 -3.26 -15.25 -5.02
N VAL A 120 -4.30 -14.41 -4.85
CA VAL A 120 -4.21 -13.18 -4.05
C VAL A 120 -4.08 -13.52 -2.57
N ARG A 121 -4.82 -14.51 -2.06
CA ARG A 121 -4.68 -14.98 -0.67
C ARG A 121 -3.27 -15.49 -0.38
N GLU A 122 -2.67 -16.25 -1.29
CA GLU A 122 -1.28 -16.69 -1.16
C GLU A 122 -0.29 -15.51 -1.10
N ALA A 123 -0.50 -14.47 -1.91
CA ALA A 123 0.30 -13.24 -1.88
C ALA A 123 0.17 -12.50 -0.54
N LEU A 124 -1.06 -12.37 -0.03
CA LEU A 124 -1.35 -11.73 1.25
C LEU A 124 -0.72 -12.48 2.44
N VAL A 125 -0.67 -13.82 2.39
CA VAL A 125 0.06 -14.63 3.40
C VAL A 125 1.56 -14.34 3.38
N ARG A 126 2.12 -14.03 2.20
CA ARG A 126 3.53 -13.61 2.06
C ARG A 126 3.77 -12.14 2.46
N GLY A 127 2.73 -11.41 2.86
CA GLY A 127 2.82 -10.01 3.29
C GLY A 127 2.78 -8.99 2.15
N ILE A 128 2.33 -9.38 0.95
CA ILE A 128 2.10 -8.46 -0.17
C ILE A 128 0.68 -7.91 -0.04
N THR A 129 0.53 -6.60 0.16
CA THR A 129 -0.79 -5.96 0.38
C THR A 129 -1.57 -5.76 -0.91
N ALA A 130 -2.90 -5.59 -0.83
CA ALA A 130 -3.73 -5.27 -1.99
C ALA A 130 -3.24 -4.01 -2.73
N ASP A 131 -2.92 -2.95 -1.98
CA ASP A 131 -2.42 -1.69 -2.52
C ASP A 131 -1.14 -1.88 -3.33
N GLN A 132 -0.24 -2.76 -2.88
CA GLN A 132 1.00 -3.06 -3.60
C GLN A 132 0.72 -3.79 -4.91
N ILE A 133 -0.24 -4.71 -4.93
CA ILE A 133 -0.66 -5.42 -6.16
C ILE A 133 -1.26 -4.42 -7.15
N ILE A 134 -2.20 -3.57 -6.70
CA ILE A 134 -2.87 -2.57 -7.52
C ILE A 134 -1.87 -1.53 -8.05
N SER A 135 -0.97 -1.04 -7.18
CA SER A 135 0.10 -0.12 -7.56
C SER A 135 1.01 -0.74 -8.61
N TYR A 136 1.42 -1.99 -8.43
CA TYR A 136 2.25 -2.71 -9.40
C TYR A 136 1.57 -2.84 -10.76
N LEU A 137 0.29 -3.24 -10.78
CA LEU A 137 -0.51 -3.36 -12.00
C LEU A 137 -0.65 -2.00 -12.71
N THR A 138 -0.85 -0.93 -11.95
CA THR A 138 -1.03 0.43 -12.49
C THR A 138 0.28 0.99 -13.07
N THR A 139 1.41 0.87 -12.34
CA THR A 139 2.71 1.37 -12.79
C THR A 139 3.24 0.64 -14.03
N ASN A 140 2.89 -0.64 -14.19
CA ASN A 140 3.32 -1.46 -15.32
C ASN A 140 2.23 -1.67 -16.38
N ALA A 141 1.14 -0.91 -16.33
CA ALA A 141 0.04 -1.02 -17.29
C ALA A 141 0.47 -0.60 -18.70
N HIS A 142 -0.08 -1.25 -19.72
CA HIS A 142 0.19 -0.92 -21.12
C HIS A 142 -0.12 0.56 -21.43
N PRO A 143 0.69 1.30 -22.21
CA PRO A 143 0.49 2.73 -22.49
C PRO A 143 -0.90 3.07 -23.04
N ASP A 144 -1.55 2.15 -23.75
CA ASP A 144 -2.92 2.35 -24.22
C ASP A 144 -3.93 2.38 -23.06
N MET A 145 -3.73 1.59 -22.01
CA MET A 145 -4.55 1.64 -20.78
C MET A 145 -4.31 2.92 -19.99
N LEU A 146 -3.10 3.48 -20.02
CA LEU A 146 -2.81 4.76 -19.33
C LEU A 146 -3.57 5.95 -19.95
N ARG A 147 -4.06 5.81 -21.19
CA ARG A 147 -4.91 6.83 -21.82
C ARG A 147 -6.34 6.82 -21.30
N GLU A 148 -6.76 5.73 -20.68
CA GLU A 148 -8.11 5.56 -20.13
C GLU A 148 -8.11 5.78 -18.62
N THR A 149 -9.12 6.51 -18.11
CA THR A 149 -9.32 6.72 -16.68
C THR A 149 -10.68 6.13 -16.26
N PRO A 150 -10.72 5.19 -15.30
CA PRO A 150 -9.60 4.63 -14.51
C PRO A 150 -8.75 3.62 -15.31
N ILE A 151 -7.43 3.58 -15.02
CA ILE A 151 -6.46 2.71 -15.72
C ILE A 151 -6.81 1.22 -15.52
N LEU A 152 -7.26 0.87 -14.32
CA LEU A 152 -7.73 -0.48 -14.00
C LEU A 152 -9.26 -0.46 -13.84
N PRO A 153 -9.97 -1.50 -14.31
CA PRO A 153 -11.39 -1.63 -14.05
C PRO A 153 -11.69 -1.62 -12.54
N PRO A 154 -12.65 -0.81 -12.06
CA PRO A 154 -12.93 -0.65 -10.63
C PRO A 154 -13.36 -1.96 -9.98
N THR A 155 -14.05 -2.83 -10.72
CA THR A 155 -14.45 -4.15 -10.24
C THR A 155 -13.28 -5.02 -9.81
N ILE A 156 -12.12 -4.89 -10.46
CA ILE A 156 -10.94 -5.68 -10.11
C ILE A 156 -10.26 -5.12 -8.87
N VAL A 157 -10.15 -3.79 -8.79
CA VAL A 157 -9.62 -3.08 -7.62
C VAL A 157 -10.42 -3.45 -6.37
N ASP A 158 -11.75 -3.32 -6.46
CA ASP A 158 -12.65 -3.65 -5.36
C ASP A 158 -12.53 -5.13 -4.94
N GLN A 159 -12.44 -6.03 -5.91
CA GLN A 159 -12.36 -7.47 -5.62
C GLN A 159 -11.05 -7.87 -4.94
N ILE A 160 -9.92 -7.27 -5.33
CA ILE A 160 -8.64 -7.49 -4.64
C ILE A 160 -8.72 -7.00 -3.19
N HIS A 161 -9.32 -5.83 -2.94
CA HIS A 161 -9.54 -5.34 -1.57
C HIS A 161 -10.52 -6.22 -0.77
N LEU A 162 -11.61 -6.68 -1.39
CA LEU A 162 -12.55 -7.58 -0.72
C LEU A 162 -11.89 -8.91 -0.32
N TRP A 163 -10.98 -9.45 -1.15
CA TRP A 163 -10.22 -10.64 -0.79
C TRP A 163 -9.22 -10.41 0.35
N GLU A 164 -8.67 -9.20 0.49
CA GLU A 164 -7.86 -8.82 1.65
C GLU A 164 -8.72 -8.71 2.93
N LEU A 165 -9.85 -8.00 2.86
CA LEU A 165 -10.79 -7.89 3.98
C LEU A 165 -11.36 -9.23 4.43
N GLU A 166 -11.47 -10.20 3.52
CA GLU A 166 -11.91 -11.55 3.87
C GLU A 166 -10.93 -12.28 4.80
N ARG A 167 -9.63 -11.95 4.74
CA ARG A 167 -8.64 -12.44 5.70
C ARG A 167 -8.81 -11.75 7.06
N ASP A 168 -9.07 -10.45 7.06
CA ASP A 168 -9.14 -9.62 8.27
C ASP A 168 -10.52 -9.65 8.96
N ARG A 169 -11.20 -10.81 8.91
CA ARG A 169 -12.53 -11.00 9.51
C ARG A 169 -12.50 -11.22 11.02
N PHE A 170 -11.35 -11.55 11.58
CA PHE A 170 -11.22 -11.86 13.01
C PHE A 170 -10.14 -11.00 13.64
N VAL A 171 -10.55 -10.26 14.67
CA VAL A 171 -9.62 -9.59 15.57
C VAL A 171 -9.44 -10.50 16.79
N PHE A 172 -8.23 -11.02 16.97
CA PHE A 172 -7.90 -11.79 18.16
C PHE A 172 -7.64 -10.84 19.32
N GLN A 173 -8.47 -10.92 20.36
CA GLN A 173 -8.31 -10.12 21.55
C GLN A 173 -8.37 -11.03 22.78
N GLU A 174 -7.27 -11.08 23.55
CA GLU A 174 -7.24 -11.82 24.81
C GLU A 174 -8.04 -11.10 25.90
N GLY A 175 -8.94 -11.81 26.57
CA GLY A 175 -9.76 -11.25 27.63
C GLY A 175 -10.20 -12.27 28.67
N CYS A 176 -10.64 -11.76 29.82
CA CYS A 176 -11.25 -12.53 30.89
C CYS A 176 -12.77 -12.34 30.85
N LEU A 177 -13.51 -13.44 30.77
CA LEU A 177 -14.96 -13.46 30.87
C LEU A 177 -15.38 -13.44 32.35
N TYR A 178 -16.28 -12.53 32.70
CA TYR A 178 -16.98 -12.52 33.98
C TYR A 178 -18.42 -12.96 33.75
N GLU A 179 -18.85 -13.95 34.51
CA GLU A 179 -20.18 -14.53 34.46
C GLU A 179 -20.73 -14.75 35.87
N GLN A 180 -22.00 -15.16 35.96
CA GLN A 180 -22.67 -15.57 37.21
C GLN A 180 -22.72 -14.49 38.31
N PHE A 181 -22.99 -13.24 37.92
CA PHE A 181 -23.27 -12.18 38.90
C PHE A 181 -24.56 -12.46 39.67
N SER A 182 -24.48 -12.53 41.00
CA SER A 182 -25.63 -12.80 41.87
C SER A 182 -26.71 -11.72 41.77
N LYS A 183 -26.33 -10.44 41.70
CA LYS A 183 -27.24 -9.29 41.60
C LYS A 183 -27.00 -8.49 40.33
N SER A 184 -28.05 -7.90 39.76
CA SER A 184 -27.93 -6.99 38.61
C SER A 184 -27.12 -5.74 38.95
N THR A 185 -27.33 -5.21 40.16
CA THR A 185 -26.61 -4.04 40.67
C THR A 185 -25.09 -4.27 40.74
N ASP A 186 -24.68 -5.49 41.08
CA ASP A 186 -23.26 -5.85 41.19
C ASP A 186 -22.60 -5.89 39.82
N PHE A 187 -23.32 -6.42 38.82
CA PHE A 187 -22.89 -6.40 37.43
C PHE A 187 -22.74 -4.96 36.91
N GLU A 188 -23.75 -4.11 37.09
CA GLU A 188 -23.73 -2.71 36.64
C GLU A 188 -22.55 -1.94 37.24
N VAL A 189 -22.30 -2.11 38.54
CA VAL A 189 -21.17 -1.47 39.23
C VAL A 189 -19.82 -1.89 38.66
N VAL A 190 -19.60 -3.18 38.41
CA VAL A 190 -18.32 -3.70 37.90
C VAL A 190 -18.14 -3.33 36.43
N ARG A 191 -19.22 -3.36 35.65
CA ARG A 191 -19.27 -2.90 34.27
C ARG A 191 -18.89 -1.43 34.16
N ASP A 192 -19.52 -0.56 34.96
CA ASP A 192 -19.29 0.88 34.91
C ASP A 192 -17.85 1.22 35.32
N TYR A 193 -17.31 0.51 36.31
CA TYR A 193 -15.89 0.62 36.68
C TYR A 193 -14.96 0.21 35.53
N ALA A 194 -15.19 -0.96 34.91
CA ALA A 194 -14.40 -1.45 33.79
C ALA A 194 -14.49 -0.53 32.55
N LYS A 195 -15.68 0.07 32.32
CA LYS A 195 -15.92 1.04 31.25
C LYS A 195 -15.20 2.36 31.50
N ASN A 196 -15.19 2.85 32.74
CA ASN A 196 -14.49 4.07 33.13
C ASN A 196 -12.96 3.95 33.00
N ILE A 197 -12.41 2.76 33.27
CA ILE A 197 -10.97 2.49 33.10
C ILE A 197 -10.61 2.19 31.63
N GLY A 198 -11.61 1.92 30.77
CA GLY A 198 -11.40 1.61 29.36
C GLY A 198 -10.87 0.20 29.11
N VAL A 199 -11.09 -0.73 30.04
CA VAL A 199 -10.65 -2.13 29.94
C VAL A 199 -11.76 -3.10 29.52
N LEU A 200 -13.00 -2.60 29.41
CA LEU A 200 -14.15 -3.38 28.95
C LEU A 200 -14.07 -3.62 27.43
N LEU A 201 -14.03 -4.89 27.02
CA LEU A 201 -13.98 -5.29 25.61
C LEU A 201 -15.37 -5.54 25.02
N TRP A 202 -16.24 -6.18 25.80
CA TRP A 202 -17.60 -6.53 25.38
C TRP A 202 -18.52 -6.69 26.59
N GLU A 203 -19.80 -6.39 26.41
CA GLU A 203 -20.82 -6.53 27.45
C GLU A 203 -22.12 -7.10 26.88
N ASN A 204 -22.82 -7.89 27.69
CA ASN A 204 -24.20 -8.32 27.46
C ASN A 204 -24.99 -8.20 28.77
N PRO A 205 -25.80 -7.13 28.93
CA PRO A 205 -26.59 -6.89 30.14
C PRO A 205 -27.66 -7.96 30.39
N GLU A 206 -28.29 -8.51 29.35
CA GLU A 206 -29.39 -9.48 29.48
C GLU A 206 -28.91 -10.76 30.18
N ARG A 207 -27.70 -11.21 29.82
CA ARG A 207 -27.08 -12.41 30.39
C ARG A 207 -26.14 -12.10 31.55
N ARG A 208 -25.93 -10.83 31.88
CA ARG A 208 -24.94 -10.35 32.87
C ARG A 208 -23.55 -10.91 32.57
N LEU A 209 -23.12 -10.77 31.32
CA LEU A 209 -21.79 -11.17 30.86
C LEU A 209 -20.97 -9.94 30.51
N MET A 210 -19.70 -9.95 30.86
CA MET A 210 -18.75 -8.93 30.41
C MET A 210 -17.39 -9.56 30.16
N VAL A 211 -16.70 -9.08 29.13
CA VAL A 211 -15.33 -9.46 28.80
C VAL A 211 -14.46 -8.25 29.06
N VAL A 212 -13.44 -8.42 29.90
CA VAL A 212 -12.43 -7.40 30.23
C VAL A 212 -11.11 -7.80 29.59
N SER A 213 -10.29 -6.83 29.22
CA SER A 213 -8.93 -7.09 28.75
C SER A 213 -8.11 -7.83 29.80
N LYS A 214 -7.20 -8.70 29.34
CA LYS A 214 -6.30 -9.45 30.23
C LYS A 214 -5.45 -8.53 31.12
N SER A 215 -5.05 -7.37 30.60
CA SER A 215 -4.30 -6.35 31.36
C SER A 215 -5.13 -5.71 32.46
N GLY A 216 -6.42 -5.44 32.22
CA GLY A 216 -7.32 -4.81 33.19
C GLY A 216 -7.95 -5.75 34.21
N HIS A 217 -7.78 -7.07 34.05
CA HIS A 217 -8.39 -8.08 34.92
C HIS A 217 -8.06 -7.86 36.41
N GLU A 218 -6.80 -7.60 36.72
CA GLU A 218 -6.34 -7.48 38.11
C GLU A 218 -6.93 -6.25 38.81
N ASP A 219 -7.13 -5.14 38.10
CA ASP A 219 -7.72 -3.92 38.67
C ASP A 219 -9.21 -4.10 38.95
N VAL A 220 -9.95 -4.69 38.00
CA VAL A 220 -11.36 -5.04 38.19
C VAL A 220 -11.53 -6.05 39.33
N ARG A 221 -10.61 -7.02 39.44
CA ARG A 221 -10.62 -8.01 40.53
C ARG A 221 -10.33 -7.37 41.89
N LYS A 222 -9.38 -6.44 41.98
CA LYS A 222 -9.09 -5.70 43.21
C LYS A 222 -10.28 -4.86 43.65
N PHE A 223 -10.91 -4.13 42.72
CA PHE A 223 -12.11 -3.35 42.98
C PHE A 223 -13.26 -4.22 43.52
N TRP A 224 -13.49 -5.38 42.92
CA TRP A 224 -14.52 -6.31 43.37
C TRP A 224 -14.25 -6.87 44.77
N LYS A 225 -12.99 -7.23 45.07
CA LYS A 225 -12.59 -7.68 46.42
C LYS A 225 -12.79 -6.62 47.49
N GLN A 226 -12.55 -5.35 47.19
CA GLN A 226 -12.75 -4.24 48.13
C GLN A 226 -14.23 -4.01 48.46
N LYS A 227 -15.13 -4.26 47.49
CA LYS A 227 -16.58 -4.07 47.65
C LYS A 227 -17.30 -5.24 48.33
N ARG A 228 -16.69 -6.43 48.37
CA ARG A 228 -17.30 -7.60 49.00
C ARG A 228 -17.13 -7.52 50.52
N PRO A 229 -18.21 -7.49 51.32
CA PRO A 229 -18.08 -7.62 52.77
C PRO A 229 -17.51 -8.99 53.14
N PRO A 230 -16.84 -9.12 54.30
CA PRO A 230 -16.32 -10.39 54.80
C PRO A 230 -17.41 -11.45 54.98
#